data_AF-A0ABD0RQ18-F1
#
_entry.id   AF-A0ABD0RQ18-F1
#
_cell.length_a   1.000
_cell.length_b   1.000
_cell.length_c   1.000
_cell.angle_alpha   90.00
_cell.angle_beta   90.00
_cell.angle_gamma   90.00
#
_symmetry.space_group_name_H-M   'P 1'
#
loop_
_entity.id
_entity.type
_entity.pdbx_description
1 polymer ?
#
loop_
_entity_poly.entity_id
_entity_poly.type
_entity_poly.pdbx_seq_one_letter_code
_entity_poly.pdbx_strand_id
1 'polypeptide(L)' 'ELNETLTTGLPAGTYCDVISGQKESGRCTGKQVVVGGDGRASIRISNQEEDPFIAIHADSKL' A
#
# COMPACT_ATOMS: atom_id res chain seq x y z
N GLU A 1 -8.00 -9.21 -11.86
CA GLU A 1 -8.28 -8.52 -10.59
C GLU A 1 -7.61 -9.31 -9.47
N LEU A 2 -6.92 -8.63 -8.56
CA LEU A 2 -6.47 -9.16 -7.28
C LEU A 2 -7.27 -8.45 -6.19
N ASN A 3 -7.81 -9.20 -5.23
CA ASN A 3 -8.47 -8.64 -4.06
C ASN A 3 -8.28 -9.61 -2.89
N GLU A 4 -7.13 -9.53 -2.25
CA GLU A 4 -6.67 -10.54 -1.28
C GLU A 4 -6.02 -9.90 -0.06
N THR A 5 -6.04 -10.62 1.06
CA THR A 5 -5.27 -10.23 2.24
C THR A 5 -3.93 -10.95 2.24
N LEU A 6 -2.84 -10.20 2.20
CA LEU A 6 -1.47 -10.72 2.09
C LEU A 6 -0.66 -10.35 3.33
N THR A 7 0.28 -11.22 3.72
CA THR A 7 1.28 -10.90 4.73
C THR A 7 2.35 -10.00 4.11
N THR A 8 2.60 -8.83 4.70
CA THR A 8 3.56 -7.85 4.18
C THR A 8 4.94 -7.93 4.83
N GLY A 9 5.00 -8.49 6.05
CA GLY A 9 6.21 -8.43 6.88
C GLY A 9 6.54 -7.02 7.40
N LEU A 10 5.68 -6.05 7.12
CA LEU A 10 5.81 -4.67 7.59
C LEU A 10 5.08 -4.50 8.93
N PRO A 11 5.56 -3.59 9.81
CA PRO A 11 4.83 -3.21 11.01
C PRO A 11 3.45 -2.62 10.70
N ALA A 12 2.55 -2.66 11.68
CA ALA A 12 1.25 -2.01 11.55
C ALA A 12 1.36 -0.51 11.25
N GLY A 13 0.49 -0.03 10.37
CA GLY A 13 0.39 1.38 10.00
C GLY A 13 -0.12 1.59 8.58
N THR A 14 -0.20 2.86 8.18
CA THR A 14 -0.60 3.28 6.84
C THR A 14 0.62 3.56 6.00
N TYR A 15 0.68 2.98 4.81
CA TYR A 15 1.79 3.11 3.87
C TYR A 15 1.30 3.72 2.57
N CYS A 16 2.09 4.62 2.01
CA CYS A 16 1.84 5.18 0.68
C CYS A 16 2.35 4.20 -0.39
N ASP A 17 1.50 3.90 -1.36
CA ASP A 17 1.91 3.23 -2.58
C ASP A 17 2.75 4.20 -3.44
N VAL A 18 4.02 3.84 -3.66
CA VAL A 18 4.97 4.69 -4.40
C VAL A 18 4.80 4.62 -5.91
N ILE A 19 3.95 3.71 -6.40
CA ILE A 19 3.64 3.57 -7.82
C ILE A 19 2.55 4.56 -8.21
N SER A 20 1.44 4.57 -7.47
CA SER A 20 0.33 5.50 -7.72
C SER A 20 0.52 6.90 -7.11
N GLY A 21 1.59 7.16 -6.36
CA GLY A 21 1.89 8.46 -5.78
C GLY A 21 3.09 8.42 -4.85
N GLN A 22 3.14 9.32 -3.86
CA GLN A 22 4.24 9.41 -2.89
C GLN A 22 3.79 9.99 -1.55
N LYS A 23 4.64 9.83 -0.52
CA LYS A 23 4.45 10.50 0.77
C LYS A 23 4.91 11.95 0.65
N GLU A 24 3.98 12.90 0.74
CA GLU A 24 4.26 14.34 0.77
C GLU A 24 3.61 14.97 1.99
N SER A 25 4.38 15.71 2.79
CA SER A 25 3.84 16.50 3.91
C SER A 25 2.94 15.70 4.87
N GLY A 26 3.27 14.43 5.13
CA GLY A 26 2.52 13.56 6.05
C GLY A 26 1.23 12.95 5.47
N ARG A 27 1.04 12.99 4.14
CA ARG A 27 -0.08 12.35 3.44
C ARG A 27 0.40 11.60 2.20
N CYS A 28 -0.36 10.61 1.76
CA CYS A 28 -0.13 9.94 0.49
C CYS A 28 -0.85 10.70 -0.63
N THR A 29 -0.16 10.98 -1.72
CA THR A 29 -0.78 11.56 -2.93
C THR A 29 -1.48 10.50 -3.78
N GLY A 30 -1.07 9.24 -3.63
CA GLY A 30 -1.64 8.07 -4.31
C GLY A 30 -2.46 7.17 -3.38
N LYS A 31 -2.49 5.88 -3.72
CA LYS A 31 -3.17 4.86 -2.93
C LYS A 31 -2.50 4.65 -1.57
N GLN A 32 -3.29 4.16 -0.64
CA GLN A 32 -2.86 3.84 0.72
C GLN A 32 -3.05 2.35 0.98
N VAL A 33 -2.06 1.75 1.64
CA VAL A 33 -2.12 0.38 2.13
C VAL A 33 -2.11 0.39 3.64
N VAL A 34 -3.12 -0.22 4.25
CA VAL A 34 -3.21 -0.35 5.70
C VAL A 34 -2.72 -1.73 6.12
N VAL A 35 -1.67 -1.76 6.93
CA VAL A 35 -1.12 -2.97 7.53
C VAL A 35 -1.66 -3.10 8.95
N GLY A 36 -2.32 -4.23 9.24
CA GLY A 36 -2.87 -4.56 10.55
C GLY A 36 -1.82 -4.97 11.58
N GLY A 37 -2.24 -5.14 12.83
CA GLY A 37 -1.38 -5.58 13.94
C GLY A 37 -0.74 -6.96 13.75
N ASP A 38 -1.32 -7.78 12.88
CA ASP A 38 -0.85 -9.10 12.46
C ASP A 38 0.10 -9.06 11.24
N GLY A 39 0.48 -7.87 10.77
CA GLY A 39 1.36 -7.69 9.62
C GLY A 39 0.69 -8.04 8.28
N ARG A 40 -0.65 -8.10 8.24
CA ARG A 40 -1.42 -8.37 7.03
C ARG A 40 -2.04 -7.09 6.47
N ALA A 41 -2.18 -7.02 5.16
CA ALA A 41 -2.84 -5.92 4.48
C ALA A 41 -3.82 -6.43 3.42
N SER A 42 -4.95 -5.75 3.29
CA SER A 42 -5.88 -5.98 2.18
C SER A 42 -5.35 -5.27 0.93
N ILE A 43 -5.00 -6.05 -0.09
CA ILE A 43 -4.43 -5.57 -1.35
C ILE A 43 -5.45 -5.77 -2.46
N ARG A 44 -5.84 -4.67 -3.11
CA ARG A 44 -6.71 -4.69 -4.28
C ARG A 44 -6.03 -4.04 -5.46
N ILE A 45 -5.90 -4.79 -6.55
CA ILE A 45 -5.31 -4.34 -7.82
C ILE A 45 -6.27 -4.73 -8.93
N SER A 46 -6.86 -3.73 -9.59
CA SER A 46 -7.69 -3.98 -10.77
C SER A 46 -6.82 -4.21 -12.01
N ASN A 47 -7.26 -5.08 -12.91
CA ASN A 47 -6.62 -5.28 -14.22
C ASN A 47 -6.89 -4.13 -15.21
N GLN A 48 -7.66 -3.13 -14.79
CA GLN A 48 -7.95 -1.91 -15.54
C GLN A 48 -7.06 -0.74 -15.11
N GLU A 49 -6.20 -0.94 -14.12
CA GLU A 49 -5.26 0.10 -13.68
C GLU A 49 -4.13 0.25 -14.70
N GLU A 50 -3.65 1.48 -14.86
CA GLU A 50 -2.49 1.80 -15.70
C GLU A 50 -1.26 0.98 -15.26
N ASP A 51 -1.04 0.93 -13.94
CA ASP A 51 0.02 0.16 -13.31
C ASP A 51 -0.57 -0.92 -12.38
N PRO A 52 -0.75 -2.16 -12.84
CA PRO A 52 -1.38 -3.24 -12.06
C PRO A 52 -0.40 -3.88 -11.05
N PHE A 53 0.31 -3.05 -10.28
CA PHE A 53 1.17 -3.46 -9.17
C PHE A 53 1.26 -2.35 -8.11
N ILE A 54 1.65 -2.72 -6.88
CA ILE A 54 1.75 -1.81 -5.73
C ILE A 54 3.13 -1.99 -5.10
N ALA A 55 3.73 -0.89 -4.64
CA ALA A 55 4.98 -0.93 -3.88
C ALA A 55 4.89 -0.08 -2.61
N ILE A 56 5.23 -0.68 -1.47
CA ILE A 56 5.27 -0.02 -0.16
C ILE A 56 6.57 -0.41 0.57
N HIS A 57 7.12 0.52 1.36
CA HIS A 57 8.33 0.28 2.14
C HIS A 57 8.33 1.12 3.44
N ALA A 58 9.32 0.89 4.32
CA ALA A 58 9.37 1.52 5.64
C ALA A 58 9.28 3.06 5.60
N ASP A 59 9.97 3.72 4.66
CA ASP A 59 9.96 5.18 4.54
C ASP A 59 8.68 5.76 3.91
N SER A 60 7.84 4.92 3.29
CA SER A 60 6.53 5.33 2.79
C SER A 60 5.42 5.24 3.84
N LYS A 61 5.76 4.77 5.06
CA LYS A 61 4.84 4.78 6.22
C LYS A 61 4.51 6.21 6.64
N LEU A 62 3.24 6.51 6.90
CA LEU A 62 2.81 7.80 7.46
C LEU A 62 3.29 7.99 8.89
#